data_AF-A0A2E9R703-F1
#
_entry.id   AF-A0A2E9R703-F1
#
_cell.length_a   1.000
_cell.length_b   1.000
_cell.length_c   1.000
_cell.angle_alpha   90.00
_cell.angle_beta   90.00
_cell.angle_gamma   90.00
#
_symmetry.space_group_name_H-M   'P 1'
#
loop_
_entity.id
_entity.type
_entity.pdbx_description
1 polymer ?
#
loop_
_entity_poly.entity_id
_entity_poly.type
_entity_poly.pdbx_seq_one_letter_code
_entity_poly.pdbx_strand_id
1 'polypeptide(L)'
;MLHTTPLTVRLFALFFSLVLLANFQACRTTGSFYNCPRAASFYTKRYCFEEPKEKVTKIIKWMLKRYEYPVISSTQGHFKTKTVHMPRYSCGSTWGFEIGLHIKVTHHKGKIDLKGLPKWAFKKKNPPPPTPPKRASFKDSDAYFQAVEAYQTSLQSLVSAQNRIVQLMNRWRGCDIRTSKMRTVVEIDANILGYPTNTFGVPQKNKPAKKIRSRYKLEYSMLRIIGWKLGRLKYMRRMIK
;
A
#
# COMPACT_ATOMS: atom_id res chain seq x y z
N MET A 1 -36.98 -32.91 -47.26
CA MET A 1 -35.55 -32.73 -47.60
C MET A 1 -34.79 -32.37 -46.32
N LEU A 2 -34.07 -33.33 -45.73
CA LEU A 2 -33.25 -33.10 -44.54
C LEU A 2 -31.87 -32.63 -44.99
N HIS A 3 -31.54 -31.36 -44.74
CA HIS A 3 -30.18 -30.85 -44.92
C HIS A 3 -29.28 -31.43 -43.82
N THR A 4 -28.53 -32.47 -44.18
CA THR A 4 -27.40 -32.93 -43.38
C THR A 4 -26.29 -31.90 -43.50
N THR A 5 -26.13 -31.07 -42.47
CA THR A 5 -24.93 -30.23 -42.36
C THR A 5 -23.70 -31.13 -42.36
N PRO A 6 -22.72 -30.87 -43.24
CA PRO A 6 -21.56 -31.74 -43.37
C PRO A 6 -20.82 -31.84 -42.04
N LEU A 7 -20.34 -33.05 -41.72
CA LEU A 7 -19.69 -33.38 -40.46
C LEU A 7 -18.57 -32.40 -40.08
N THR A 8 -17.89 -31.87 -41.10
CA THR A 8 -16.84 -30.86 -40.98
C THR A 8 -17.33 -29.54 -40.39
N VAL A 9 -18.53 -29.07 -40.75
CA VAL A 9 -19.13 -27.84 -40.20
C VAL A 9 -19.53 -28.03 -38.74
N ARG A 10 -20.03 -29.22 -38.37
CA ARG A 10 -20.34 -29.56 -36.98
C ARG A 10 -19.08 -29.63 -36.12
N LEU A 11 -18.02 -30.23 -36.64
CA LEU A 11 -16.71 -30.29 -35.97
C LEU A 11 -16.08 -28.90 -35.82
N PHE A 12 -16.20 -28.04 -36.83
CA PHE A 12 -15.69 -26.67 -36.76
C PHE A 12 -16.44 -25.81 -35.75
N ALA A 13 -17.77 -25.91 -35.71
CA ALA A 13 -18.58 -25.21 -34.70
C ALA A 13 -18.25 -25.69 -33.28
N LEU A 14 -18.00 -26.99 -33.09
CA LEU A 14 -17.64 -27.56 -31.79
C LEU A 14 -16.23 -27.13 -31.35
N PHE A 15 -15.27 -27.07 -32.27
CA PHE A 15 -13.92 -26.58 -32.02
C PHE A 15 -13.91 -25.07 -31.73
N PHE A 16 -14.68 -24.28 -32.48
CA PHE A 16 -14.80 -22.83 -32.25
C PHE A 16 -15.49 -22.52 -30.92
N SER A 17 -16.50 -23.31 -30.53
CA SER A 17 -17.14 -23.25 -29.21
C SER A 17 -16.16 -23.58 -28.09
N LEU A 18 -15.33 -24.63 -28.26
CA LEU A 18 -14.28 -25.00 -27.31
C LEU A 18 -13.19 -23.93 -27.18
N VAL A 19 -12.81 -23.26 -28.27
CA VAL A 19 -11.85 -22.15 -28.25
C VAL A 19 -12.43 -20.90 -27.59
N LEU A 20 -13.73 -20.63 -27.76
CA LEU A 20 -14.45 -19.57 -27.04
C LEU A 20 -14.58 -19.89 -25.53
N LEU A 21 -14.84 -21.15 -25.16
CA LEU A 21 -14.87 -21.62 -23.77
C LEU A 21 -13.49 -21.64 -23.10
N ALA A 22 -12.42 -21.94 -23.85
CA ALA A 22 -11.05 -21.97 -23.34
C ALA A 22 -10.55 -20.56 -22.91
N ASN A 23 -11.00 -19.50 -23.59
CA ASN A 23 -10.67 -18.12 -23.19
C ASN A 23 -11.40 -17.65 -21.93
N PHE A 24 -12.50 -18.31 -21.52
CA PHE A 24 -13.15 -18.06 -20.23
C PHE A 24 -12.52 -18.84 -19.07
N GLN A 25 -11.77 -19.92 -19.34
CA GLN A 25 -11.06 -20.69 -18.32
C GLN A 25 -9.61 -20.22 -18.07
N ALA A 26 -9.10 -19.28 -18.87
CA ALA A 26 -7.83 -18.59 -18.63
C ALA A 26 -7.95 -17.29 -17.80
N CYS A 27 -9.13 -17.02 -17.22
CA CYS A 27 -9.26 -16.15 -16.05
C CYS A 27 -8.65 -16.88 -14.85
N ARG A 28 -7.32 -16.81 -14.78
CA ARG A 28 -6.44 -17.11 -13.65
C ARG A 28 -7.15 -17.78 -12.47
N THR A 29 -6.89 -19.06 -12.31
CA THR A 29 -6.86 -19.77 -11.03
C THR A 29 -6.44 -18.82 -9.91
N THR A 30 -7.40 -18.28 -9.17
CA THR A 30 -7.20 -17.55 -7.91
C THR A 30 -6.87 -18.55 -6.80
N GLY A 31 -5.77 -19.26 -6.99
CA GLY A 31 -5.06 -19.94 -5.91
C GLY A 31 -4.28 -18.90 -5.10
N SER A 32 -4.94 -18.20 -4.19
CA SER A 32 -4.26 -17.35 -3.20
C SER A 32 -5.14 -16.90 -2.02
N PHE A 33 -6.22 -17.61 -1.67
CA PHE A 33 -7.22 -17.09 -0.71
C PHE A 33 -6.74 -16.96 0.74
N TYR A 34 -5.47 -17.27 1.02
CA TYR A 34 -4.79 -16.97 2.29
C TYR A 34 -3.47 -16.23 2.15
N ASN A 35 -3.28 -15.48 1.07
CA ASN A 35 -2.24 -14.47 1.08
C ASN A 35 -2.73 -13.32 1.99
N CYS A 36 -2.38 -13.45 3.27
CA CYS A 36 -1.84 -12.33 4.05
C CYS A 36 -1.16 -11.40 3.05
N PRO A 37 -1.55 -10.12 2.91
CA PRO A 37 -1.22 -9.31 1.74
C PRO A 37 0.29 -9.34 1.49
N ARG A 38 0.71 -10.27 0.62
CA ARG A 38 2.10 -10.55 0.35
C ARG A 38 2.51 -9.58 -0.72
N ALA A 39 3.20 -8.55 -0.25
CA ALA A 39 4.19 -7.78 -0.97
C ALA A 39 3.75 -7.23 -2.34
N ALA A 40 3.22 -6.02 -2.30
CA ALA A 40 3.81 -4.99 -3.12
C ALA A 40 4.53 -4.03 -2.17
N SER A 41 5.75 -3.65 -2.57
CA SER A 41 6.63 -2.67 -1.95
C SER A 41 6.01 -1.27 -1.90
N PHE A 42 4.86 -1.12 -1.25
CA PHE A 42 4.23 0.17 -1.03
C PHE A 42 4.96 0.83 0.14
N TYR A 43 6.04 1.52 -0.24
CA TYR A 43 6.59 2.60 0.54
C TYR A 43 5.45 3.59 0.80
N THR A 44 5.00 3.63 2.05
CA THR A 44 4.00 4.60 2.47
C THR A 44 4.72 5.86 2.90
N LYS A 45 4.27 6.98 2.36
CA LYS A 45 4.71 8.31 2.76
C LYS A 45 4.20 8.74 4.13
N ARG A 46 3.36 7.93 4.79
CA ARG A 46 2.83 8.18 6.14
C ARG A 46 3.13 7.05 7.12
N TYR A 47 3.33 7.39 8.39
CA TYR A 47 3.54 6.44 9.48
C TYR A 47 2.91 6.92 10.79
N CYS A 48 2.40 6.00 11.58
CA CYS A 48 1.81 6.27 12.89
C CYS A 48 2.80 5.94 14.02
N PHE A 49 2.88 6.81 15.04
CA PHE A 49 3.64 6.60 16.27
C PHE A 49 2.74 6.77 17.51
N GLU A 50 2.84 5.85 18.47
CA GLU A 50 2.09 5.88 19.73
C GLU A 50 2.76 6.80 20.77
N GLU A 51 2.97 8.05 20.37
CA GLU A 51 3.71 9.04 21.16
C GLU A 51 3.03 10.42 21.03
N PRO A 52 3.17 11.31 22.04
CA PRO A 52 2.63 12.67 21.98
C PRO A 52 3.20 13.49 20.81
N LYS A 53 2.40 14.45 20.30
CA LYS A 53 2.77 15.29 19.16
C LYS A 53 4.08 16.04 19.41
N GLU A 54 4.30 16.49 20.63
CA GLU A 54 5.44 17.29 21.08
C GLU A 54 6.74 16.48 20.97
N LYS A 55 6.71 15.21 21.41
CA LYS A 55 7.87 14.31 21.36
C LYS A 55 8.26 13.97 19.92
N VAL A 56 7.27 13.66 19.08
CA VAL A 56 7.49 13.38 17.65
C VAL A 56 8.03 14.63 16.95
N THR A 57 7.46 15.79 17.23
CA THR A 57 7.90 17.09 16.69
C THR A 57 9.35 17.40 17.07
N LYS A 58 9.75 17.17 18.32
CA LYS A 58 11.14 17.36 18.78
C LYS A 58 12.12 16.50 17.98
N ILE A 59 11.76 15.25 17.68
CA ILE A 59 12.59 14.35 16.89
C ILE A 59 12.66 14.76 15.43
N ILE A 60 11.55 15.24 14.84
CA ILE A 60 11.56 15.77 13.48
C ILE A 60 12.49 16.98 13.39
N LYS A 61 12.40 17.93 14.32
CA LYS A 61 13.32 19.08 14.39
C LYS A 61 14.78 18.65 14.54
N TRP A 62 15.05 17.67 15.40
CA TRP A 62 16.39 17.08 15.54
C TRP A 62 16.90 16.48 14.22
N MET A 63 16.07 15.69 13.53
CA MET A 63 16.42 15.07 12.25
C MET A 63 16.71 16.14 11.19
N LEU A 64 15.83 17.12 11.04
CA LEU A 64 16.01 18.21 10.06
C LEU A 64 17.29 19.00 10.33
N LYS A 65 17.60 19.30 11.61
CA LYS A 65 18.86 19.95 11.99
C LYS A 65 20.07 19.06 11.70
N ARG A 66 20.00 17.76 12.02
CA ARG A 66 21.12 16.80 11.87
C ARG A 66 21.50 16.57 10.41
N TYR A 67 20.53 16.59 9.50
CA TYR A 67 20.74 16.38 8.07
C TYR A 67 20.69 17.68 7.25
N GLU A 68 20.83 18.83 7.91
CA GLU A 68 20.97 20.14 7.25
C GLU A 68 19.83 20.50 6.29
N TYR A 69 18.58 20.20 6.70
CA TYR A 69 17.37 20.63 6.00
C TYR A 69 16.76 21.86 6.67
N PRO A 70 17.12 23.10 6.26
CA PRO A 70 16.62 24.32 6.88
C PRO A 70 15.13 24.49 6.66
N VAL A 71 14.40 24.89 7.70
CA VAL A 71 12.93 25.03 7.69
C VAL A 71 12.55 26.45 7.24
N ILE A 72 11.68 26.56 6.23
CA ILE A 72 11.06 27.82 5.78
C ILE A 72 9.86 28.17 6.67
N SER A 73 9.00 27.19 6.93
CA SER A 73 7.79 27.41 7.72
C SER A 73 7.51 26.21 8.64
N SER A 74 7.04 26.54 9.85
CA SER A 74 6.69 25.57 10.88
C SER A 74 5.35 25.96 11.54
N THR A 75 4.23 25.79 10.84
CA THR A 75 2.89 26.06 11.38
C THR A 75 2.25 24.80 11.93
N GLN A 76 1.79 24.81 13.19
CA GLN A 76 0.98 23.78 13.87
C GLN A 76 1.16 22.30 13.44
N GLY A 77 2.40 21.82 13.29
CA GLY A 77 2.69 20.41 12.91
C GLY A 77 2.98 20.21 11.43
N HIS A 78 3.18 21.27 10.66
CA HIS A 78 3.72 21.22 9.31
C HIS A 78 5.16 21.74 9.32
N PHE A 79 6.05 21.12 8.56
CA PHE A 79 7.41 21.59 8.33
C PHE A 79 7.65 21.63 6.82
N LYS A 80 7.92 22.81 6.29
CA LYS A 80 8.37 22.97 4.90
C LYS A 80 9.85 23.36 4.93
N THR A 81 10.70 22.61 4.23
CA THR A 81 12.13 22.91 4.16
C THR A 81 12.46 23.72 2.92
N LYS A 82 13.59 24.45 2.95
CA LYS A 82 14.20 24.93 1.70
C LYS A 82 14.67 23.73 0.89
N THR A 83 14.77 23.95 -0.41
CA THR A 83 15.42 22.99 -1.31
C THR A 83 16.90 22.95 -0.94
N VAL A 84 17.38 21.77 -0.54
CA VAL A 84 18.80 21.50 -0.27
C VAL A 84 19.41 20.94 -1.53
N HIS A 85 20.59 21.44 -1.85
CA HIS A 85 21.39 20.98 -2.96
C HIS A 85 22.34 19.88 -2.49
N MET A 86 22.22 18.69 -3.08
CA MET A 86 23.11 17.57 -2.84
C MET A 86 23.97 17.34 -4.09
N PRO A 87 25.20 17.87 -4.13
CA PRO A 87 26.13 17.54 -5.20
C PRO A 87 26.46 16.04 -5.11
N ARG A 88 26.54 15.38 -6.27
CA ARG A 88 26.96 13.98 -6.50
C ARG A 88 26.89 13.03 -5.29
N TYR A 89 25.92 12.11 -5.30
CA TYR A 89 25.82 11.06 -4.29
C TYR A 89 26.93 9.99 -4.38
N SER A 90 27.60 9.86 -5.54
CA SER A 90 28.70 8.92 -5.75
C SER A 90 29.68 9.39 -6.82
N CYS A 91 30.96 9.01 -6.70
CA CYS A 91 31.94 9.12 -7.77
C CYS A 91 31.41 8.38 -9.02
N GLY A 92 31.27 9.10 -10.14
CA GLY A 92 30.73 8.57 -11.40
C GLY A 92 29.29 9.01 -11.72
N SER A 93 28.55 9.60 -10.78
CA SER A 93 27.26 10.22 -11.10
C SER A 93 27.46 11.53 -11.87
N THR A 94 26.89 11.66 -13.07
CA THR A 94 26.77 12.95 -13.78
C THR A 94 25.59 13.76 -13.28
N TRP A 95 24.91 13.33 -12.21
CA TRP A 95 23.70 13.96 -11.68
C TRP A 95 23.89 14.39 -10.22
N GLY A 96 23.40 15.59 -9.93
CA GLY A 96 23.14 16.08 -8.57
C GLY A 96 21.64 16.17 -8.30
N PHE A 97 21.26 16.44 -7.05
CA PHE A 97 19.88 16.41 -6.60
C PHE A 97 19.49 17.63 -5.79
N GLU A 98 18.33 18.19 -6.11
CA GLU A 98 17.65 19.21 -5.33
C GLU A 98 16.51 18.55 -4.57
N ILE A 99 16.53 18.69 -3.24
CA ILE A 99 15.61 18.00 -2.34
C ILE A 99 14.89 19.02 -1.47
N GLY A 100 13.58 19.15 -1.65
CA GLY A 100 12.68 19.85 -0.74
C GLY A 100 11.79 18.86 0.00
N LEU A 101 11.52 19.13 1.28
CA LEU A 101 10.73 18.25 2.15
C LEU A 101 9.52 18.98 2.71
N HIS A 102 8.38 18.30 2.68
CA HIS A 102 7.14 18.73 3.28
C HIS A 102 6.71 17.66 4.28
N ILE A 103 6.76 17.96 5.57
CA ILE A 103 6.42 17.03 6.65
C ILE A 103 5.14 17.51 7.33
N LYS A 104 4.15 16.64 7.46
CA LYS A 104 2.89 16.89 8.16
C LYS A 104 2.76 15.96 9.36
N VAL A 105 2.38 16.52 10.50
CA VAL A 105 2.25 15.85 11.80
C VAL A 105 0.85 16.07 12.32
N THR A 106 0.05 15.01 12.32
CA THR A 106 -1.35 15.03 12.77
C THR A 106 -1.49 14.19 14.03
N HIS A 107 -2.11 14.74 15.05
CA HIS A 107 -2.34 14.05 16.32
C HIS A 107 -3.79 13.58 16.43
N HIS A 108 -3.97 12.35 16.87
CA HIS A 108 -5.28 11.72 17.05
C HIS A 108 -5.36 11.16 18.47
N LYS A 109 -6.47 11.49 19.16
CA LYS A 109 -6.81 10.96 20.49
C LYS A 109 -8.05 10.07 20.41
N GLY A 110 -8.22 9.20 21.39
CA GLY A 110 -9.35 8.27 21.49
C GLY A 110 -9.08 6.90 20.88
N LYS A 111 -10.02 5.98 21.04
CA LYS A 111 -9.98 4.67 20.36
C LYS A 111 -10.34 4.86 18.89
N ILE A 112 -9.78 4.04 18.01
CA ILE A 112 -10.22 3.99 16.61
C ILE A 112 -11.60 3.36 16.60
N ASP A 113 -12.53 3.95 15.84
CA ASP A 113 -13.83 3.35 15.67
C ASP A 113 -13.69 2.08 14.81
N LEU A 114 -14.02 0.94 15.41
CA LEU A 114 -14.02 -0.37 14.77
C LEU A 114 -15.47 -0.87 14.53
N LYS A 115 -16.48 0.00 14.72
CA LYS A 115 -17.88 -0.33 14.45
C LYS A 115 -18.06 -0.78 12.99
N GLY A 116 -18.91 -1.78 12.80
CA GLY A 116 -19.17 -2.37 11.47
C GLY A 116 -18.05 -3.27 10.93
N LEU A 117 -16.95 -3.47 11.67
CA LEU A 117 -15.93 -4.47 11.33
C LEU A 117 -16.18 -5.77 12.09
N PRO A 118 -16.11 -6.93 11.42
CA PRO A 118 -16.41 -8.19 12.06
C PRO A 118 -15.36 -8.54 13.12
N LYS A 119 -15.77 -9.11 14.25
CA LYS A 119 -14.88 -9.42 15.38
C LYS A 119 -13.69 -10.33 14.99
N TRP A 120 -13.85 -11.16 13.97
CA TRP A 120 -12.79 -12.04 13.47
C TRP A 120 -11.62 -11.27 12.83
N ALA A 121 -11.85 -10.06 12.33
CA ALA A 121 -10.84 -9.21 11.68
C ALA A 121 -9.62 -8.93 12.56
N PHE A 122 -9.79 -9.04 13.87
CA PHE A 122 -8.79 -8.70 14.87
C PHE A 122 -8.38 -9.90 15.72
N LYS A 123 -8.84 -11.12 15.38
CA LYS A 123 -8.44 -12.35 16.04
C LYS A 123 -7.23 -12.97 15.34
N LYS A 124 -6.43 -13.73 16.08
CA LYS A 124 -5.21 -14.39 15.57
C LYS A 124 -5.53 -15.52 14.56
N LYS A 125 -6.77 -16.02 14.55
CA LYS A 125 -7.27 -17.02 13.61
C LYS A 125 -8.16 -16.34 12.58
N ASN A 126 -7.78 -16.41 11.30
CA ASN A 126 -8.63 -16.02 10.19
C ASN A 126 -9.88 -16.92 10.16
N PRO A 127 -11.07 -16.40 9.82
CA PRO A 127 -12.20 -17.26 9.58
C PRO A 127 -11.89 -18.21 8.41
N PRO A 128 -12.40 -19.46 8.45
CA PRO A 128 -12.39 -20.31 7.27
C PRO A 128 -13.15 -19.60 6.13
N PRO A 129 -12.78 -19.83 4.86
CA PRO A 129 -13.53 -19.23 3.76
C PRO A 129 -14.92 -19.88 3.73
N PRO A 130 -15.95 -19.21 3.19
CA PRO A 130 -17.18 -19.91 2.87
C PRO A 130 -16.84 -21.11 1.96
N THR A 131 -17.44 -22.26 2.23
CA THR A 131 -17.24 -23.46 1.42
C THR A 131 -18.14 -23.39 0.19
N PRO A 132 -17.62 -23.64 -1.03
CA PRO A 132 -18.46 -23.65 -2.22
C PRO A 132 -19.48 -24.80 -2.15
N PRO A 133 -20.73 -24.58 -2.57
CA PRO A 133 -21.73 -25.64 -2.61
C PRO A 133 -21.30 -26.72 -3.61
N LYS A 134 -21.38 -27.99 -3.20
CA LYS A 134 -21.08 -29.13 -4.08
C LYS A 134 -22.35 -29.55 -4.80
N ARG A 135 -22.31 -29.66 -6.13
CA ARG A 135 -23.51 -30.04 -6.93
C ARG A 135 -24.16 -31.33 -6.45
N ALA A 136 -23.37 -32.33 -6.07
CA ALA A 136 -23.83 -33.62 -5.57
C ALA A 136 -24.65 -33.55 -4.27
N SER A 137 -24.64 -32.41 -3.55
CA SER A 137 -25.38 -32.21 -2.31
C SER A 137 -26.81 -31.71 -2.52
N PHE A 138 -27.23 -31.48 -3.76
CA PHE A 138 -28.54 -30.90 -4.09
C PHE A 138 -29.30 -31.84 -5.03
N LYS A 139 -30.58 -32.07 -4.72
CA LYS A 139 -31.47 -32.91 -5.53
C LYS A 139 -31.85 -32.23 -6.85
N ASP A 140 -32.05 -30.91 -6.82
CA ASP A 140 -32.56 -30.13 -7.95
C ASP A 140 -31.64 -28.96 -8.33
N SER A 141 -31.77 -28.49 -9.58
CA SER A 141 -30.94 -27.41 -10.11
C SER A 141 -31.15 -26.08 -9.41
N ASP A 142 -32.40 -25.75 -9.09
CA ASP A 142 -32.76 -24.44 -8.53
C ASP A 142 -32.20 -24.29 -7.10
N ALA A 143 -32.30 -25.35 -6.30
CA ALA A 143 -31.72 -25.40 -4.95
C ALA A 143 -30.19 -25.22 -4.98
N TYR A 144 -29.52 -25.78 -5.99
CA TYR A 144 -28.08 -25.58 -6.21
C TYR A 144 -27.77 -24.13 -6.60
N PHE A 145 -28.52 -23.52 -7.53
CA PHE A 145 -28.27 -22.14 -7.95
C PHE A 145 -28.50 -21.13 -6.82
N GLN A 146 -29.55 -21.32 -6.01
CA GLN A 146 -29.77 -20.51 -4.80
C GLN A 146 -28.61 -20.62 -3.80
N ALA A 147 -28.08 -21.83 -3.61
CA ALA A 147 -26.92 -22.03 -2.74
C ALA A 147 -25.64 -21.38 -3.31
N VAL A 148 -25.47 -21.37 -4.64
CA VAL A 148 -24.37 -20.66 -5.31
C VAL A 148 -24.49 -19.15 -5.12
N GLU A 149 -25.69 -18.59 -5.26
CA GLU A 149 -25.94 -17.16 -5.05
C GLU A 149 -25.68 -16.73 -3.60
N ALA A 150 -26.16 -17.52 -2.63
CA ALA A 150 -25.88 -17.29 -1.20
C ALA A 150 -24.38 -17.37 -0.88
N TYR A 151 -23.67 -18.31 -1.51
CA TYR A 151 -22.22 -18.43 -1.41
C TYR A 151 -21.50 -17.20 -1.99
N GLN A 152 -21.88 -16.75 -3.19
CA GLN A 152 -21.30 -15.56 -3.83
C GLN A 152 -21.53 -14.30 -2.99
N THR A 153 -22.75 -14.12 -2.47
CA THR A 153 -23.10 -13.00 -1.57
C THR A 153 -22.24 -13.02 -0.31
N SER A 154 -22.05 -14.19 0.29
CA SER A 154 -21.19 -14.36 1.47
C SER A 154 -19.73 -14.05 1.18
N LEU A 155 -19.22 -14.50 0.02
CA LEU A 155 -17.87 -14.22 -0.43
C LEU A 155 -17.64 -12.73 -0.69
N GLN A 156 -18.57 -12.06 -1.37
CA GLN A 156 -18.49 -10.62 -1.65
C GLN A 156 -18.50 -9.79 -0.37
N SER A 157 -19.37 -10.15 0.59
CA SER A 157 -19.39 -9.52 1.91
C SER A 157 -18.04 -9.65 2.63
N LEU A 158 -17.44 -10.85 2.62
CA LEU A 158 -16.14 -11.11 3.22
C LEU A 158 -15.02 -10.28 2.56
N VAL A 159 -14.96 -10.24 1.23
CA VAL A 159 -13.98 -9.43 0.48
C VAL A 159 -14.15 -7.94 0.79
N SER A 160 -15.39 -7.45 0.86
CA SER A 160 -15.67 -6.06 1.19
C SER A 160 -15.18 -5.70 2.61
N ALA A 161 -15.40 -6.58 3.59
CA ALA A 161 -14.91 -6.42 4.94
C ALA A 161 -13.37 -6.41 4.99
N GLN A 162 -12.71 -7.33 4.27
CA GLN A 162 -11.25 -7.37 4.16
C GLN A 162 -10.68 -6.08 3.59
N ASN A 163 -11.24 -5.55 2.51
CA ASN A 163 -10.79 -4.30 1.91
C ASN A 163 -10.89 -3.13 2.90
N ARG A 164 -12.00 -3.03 3.65
CA ARG A 164 -12.17 -2.01 4.70
C ARG A 164 -11.11 -2.14 5.81
N ILE A 165 -10.84 -3.37 6.26
CA ILE A 165 -9.83 -3.65 7.30
C ILE A 165 -8.42 -3.25 6.80
N VAL A 166 -8.06 -3.63 5.58
CA VAL A 166 -6.77 -3.31 4.98
C VAL A 166 -6.58 -1.80 4.86
N GLN A 167 -7.59 -1.07 4.39
CA GLN A 167 -7.54 0.40 4.33
C GLN A 167 -7.37 1.03 5.72
N LEU A 168 -8.07 0.50 6.73
CA LEU A 168 -7.93 0.95 8.11
C LEU A 168 -6.52 0.70 8.66
N MET A 169 -5.99 -0.51 8.48
CA MET A 169 -4.63 -0.88 8.92
C MET A 169 -3.57 -0.03 8.20
N ASN A 170 -3.73 0.21 6.89
CA ASN A 170 -2.83 1.07 6.11
C ASN A 170 -2.90 2.54 6.54
N ARG A 171 -4.01 2.98 7.14
CA ARG A 171 -4.14 4.32 7.75
C ARG A 171 -3.33 4.47 9.01
N TRP A 172 -3.24 3.41 9.80
CA TRP A 172 -2.62 3.43 11.11
C TRP A 172 -1.34 2.61 11.20
N ARG A 173 -0.70 2.36 10.04
CA ARG A 173 0.53 1.59 9.94
C ARG A 173 1.58 2.16 10.90
N GLY A 174 2.03 1.34 11.84
CA GLY A 174 2.98 1.73 12.89
C GLY A 174 2.42 1.73 14.30
N CYS A 175 1.09 1.74 14.43
CA CYS A 175 0.37 1.70 15.70
C CYS A 175 -0.52 0.45 15.79
N ASP A 176 -0.83 0.02 17.00
CA ASP A 176 -1.83 -1.01 17.24
C ASP A 176 -3.24 -0.38 17.21
N ILE A 177 -4.02 -0.72 16.19
CA ILE A 177 -5.37 -0.16 16.03
C ILE A 177 -6.37 -0.56 17.12
N ARG A 178 -6.08 -1.63 17.88
CA ARG A 178 -6.98 -2.19 18.90
C ARG A 178 -6.76 -1.53 20.25
N THR A 179 -5.50 -1.31 20.61
CA THR A 179 -5.11 -0.90 21.96
C THR A 179 -4.75 0.58 22.03
N SER A 180 -4.27 1.16 20.94
CA SER A 180 -3.83 2.55 20.92
C SER A 180 -4.97 3.51 21.23
N LYS A 181 -4.71 4.46 22.14
CA LYS A 181 -5.62 5.58 22.47
C LYS A 181 -5.06 6.95 22.05
N MET A 182 -3.80 6.97 21.64
CA MET A 182 -3.08 8.17 21.27
C MET A 182 -2.11 7.85 20.15
N ARG A 183 -2.19 8.63 19.08
CA ARG A 183 -1.47 8.37 17.83
C ARG A 183 -1.04 9.68 17.20
N THR A 184 0.23 9.79 16.86
CA THR A 184 0.75 10.87 16.04
C THR A 184 1.15 10.32 14.68
N VAL A 185 0.45 10.76 13.64
CA VAL A 185 0.70 10.38 12.26
C VAL A 185 1.66 11.40 11.66
N VAL A 186 2.73 10.91 11.05
CA VAL A 186 3.71 11.70 10.31
C VAL A 186 3.62 11.32 8.84
N GLU A 187 3.42 12.30 7.98
CA GLU A 187 3.46 12.18 6.52
C GLU A 187 4.63 13.01 5.99
N ILE A 188 5.39 12.46 5.05
CA ILE A 188 6.56 13.09 4.43
C ILE A 188 6.38 13.04 2.92
N ASP A 189 6.29 14.20 2.29
CA ASP A 189 6.35 14.35 0.84
C ASP A 189 7.71 14.94 0.46
N ALA A 190 8.49 14.19 -0.32
CA ALA A 190 9.78 14.65 -0.84
C ALA A 190 9.62 15.11 -2.29
N ASN A 191 10.00 16.36 -2.56
CA ASN A 191 10.19 16.86 -3.91
C ASN A 191 11.65 16.71 -4.29
N ILE A 192 11.94 15.87 -5.29
CA ILE A 192 13.30 15.57 -5.74
C ILE A 192 13.41 15.87 -7.23
N LEU A 193 14.31 16.79 -7.55
CA LEU A 193 14.69 17.14 -8.92
C LEU A 193 16.14 16.75 -9.15
N GLY A 194 16.39 15.95 -10.19
CA GLY A 194 17.74 15.65 -10.65
C GLY A 194 18.18 16.65 -11.70
N TYR A 195 19.40 17.15 -11.60
CA TYR A 195 20.02 18.00 -12.63
C TYR A 195 21.38 17.43 -13.04
N PRO A 196 21.77 17.59 -14.30
CA PRO A 196 23.11 17.24 -14.73
C PRO A 196 24.14 18.16 -14.08
N THR A 197 25.26 17.57 -13.68
CA THR A 197 26.42 18.25 -13.08
C THR A 197 27.63 18.09 -13.98
N ASN A 198 28.53 19.07 -13.94
CA ASN A 198 29.84 18.92 -14.57
C ASN A 198 30.74 17.97 -13.75
N THR A 199 31.97 17.75 -14.22
CA THR A 199 33.00 16.92 -13.56
C THR A 199 33.37 17.39 -12.15
N PHE A 200 33.04 18.62 -11.78
CA PHE A 200 33.29 19.21 -10.46
C PHE A 200 32.02 19.32 -9.59
N GLY A 201 30.89 18.74 -10.01
CA GLY A 201 29.65 18.77 -9.25
C GLY A 201 28.84 20.06 -9.35
N VAL A 202 29.25 21.01 -10.21
CA VAL A 202 28.55 22.27 -10.44
C VAL A 202 27.29 22.02 -11.29
N PRO A 203 26.12 22.57 -10.92
CA PRO A 203 24.87 22.38 -11.64
C PRO A 203 24.90 23.01 -13.03
N GLN A 204 24.50 22.25 -14.05
CA GLN A 204 24.29 22.79 -15.39
C GLN A 204 22.86 23.34 -15.49
N LYS A 205 22.63 24.56 -14.95
CA LYS A 205 21.32 25.22 -14.84
C LYS A 205 20.56 25.37 -16.17
N ASN A 206 21.29 25.37 -17.29
CA ASN A 206 20.72 25.51 -18.63
C ASN A 206 20.14 24.19 -19.18
N LYS A 207 20.27 23.07 -18.45
CA LYS A 207 19.74 21.77 -18.86
C LYS A 207 18.47 21.43 -18.07
N PRO A 208 17.50 20.74 -18.69
CA PRO A 208 16.24 20.43 -18.04
C PRO A 208 16.45 19.50 -16.85
N ALA A 209 15.85 19.87 -15.71
CA ALA A 209 15.79 19.01 -14.54
C ALA A 209 14.81 17.84 -14.79
N LYS A 210 15.14 16.66 -14.24
CA LYS A 210 14.32 15.46 -14.35
C LYS A 210 13.75 15.07 -12.99
N LYS A 211 12.45 14.80 -12.96
CA LYS A 211 11.78 14.26 -11.77
C LYS A 211 12.24 12.82 -11.51
N ILE A 212 12.59 12.52 -10.26
CA ILE A 212 13.15 11.21 -9.90
C ILE A 212 12.05 10.24 -9.47
N ARG A 213 12.13 9.00 -9.99
CA ARG A 213 11.16 7.93 -9.68
C ARG A 213 11.27 7.40 -8.23
N SER A 214 12.42 7.51 -7.58
CA SER A 214 12.72 6.87 -6.29
C SER A 214 12.41 7.69 -5.03
N ARG A 215 11.61 8.78 -5.10
CA ARG A 215 11.28 9.64 -3.94
C ARG A 215 10.78 8.87 -2.71
N TYR A 216 10.01 7.80 -2.92
CA TYR A 216 9.40 7.01 -1.87
C TYR A 216 10.40 6.31 -0.94
N LYS A 217 11.61 5.99 -1.44
CA LYS A 217 12.67 5.38 -0.61
C LYS A 217 13.22 6.37 0.41
N LEU A 218 13.34 7.65 0.03
CA LEU A 218 13.81 8.71 0.92
C LEU A 218 12.76 8.97 2.02
N GLU A 219 11.51 9.18 1.62
CA GLU A 219 10.37 9.38 2.55
C GLU A 219 10.32 8.27 3.59
N TYR A 220 10.41 7.01 3.15
CA TYR A 220 10.43 5.85 4.03
C TYR A 220 11.64 5.81 4.96
N SER A 221 12.83 6.16 4.46
CA SER A 221 14.06 6.18 5.26
C SER A 221 13.98 7.22 6.38
N MET A 222 13.41 8.39 6.09
CA MET A 222 13.17 9.43 7.08
C MET A 222 12.16 8.98 8.15
N LEU A 223 11.05 8.36 7.76
CA LEU A 223 10.08 7.78 8.70
C LEU A 223 10.74 6.72 9.60
N ARG A 224 11.66 5.91 9.04
CA ARG A 224 12.44 4.94 9.82
C ARG A 224 13.38 5.60 10.81
N ILE A 225 14.05 6.70 10.45
CA ILE A 225 14.92 7.45 11.36
C ILE A 225 14.11 8.02 12.53
N ILE A 226 12.93 8.59 12.26
CA ILE A 226 12.03 9.09 13.31
C ILE A 226 11.65 7.96 14.26
N GLY A 227 11.18 6.83 13.74
CA GLY A 227 10.79 5.71 14.58
C GLY A 227 11.97 5.00 15.26
N TRP A 228 13.19 5.05 14.70
CA TRP A 228 14.42 4.61 15.37
C TRP A 228 14.68 5.45 16.60
N LYS A 229 14.65 6.78 16.44
CA LYS A 229 14.92 7.74 17.51
C LYS A 229 13.86 7.68 18.63
N LEU A 230 12.64 7.26 18.29
CA LEU A 230 11.57 6.98 19.25
C LEU A 230 11.70 5.62 19.96
N GLY A 231 12.69 4.78 19.62
CA GLY A 231 12.80 3.42 20.14
C GLY A 231 11.76 2.44 19.59
N ARG A 232 11.03 2.83 18.53
CA ARG A 232 9.91 2.08 17.95
C ARG A 232 10.28 1.28 16.69
N LEU A 233 11.57 1.16 16.37
CA LEU A 233 12.02 0.44 15.16
C LEU A 233 11.60 -1.04 15.13
N LYS A 234 11.52 -1.70 16.30
CA LYS A 234 11.05 -3.08 16.45
C LYS A 234 9.60 -3.27 15.94
N TYR A 235 8.73 -2.27 16.12
CA TYR A 235 7.35 -2.28 15.65
C TYR A 235 7.21 -2.00 14.15
N MET A 236 8.23 -1.37 13.52
CA MET A 236 8.25 -1.15 12.07
C MET A 236 8.64 -2.38 11.26
N ARG A 237 9.48 -3.26 11.83
CA ARG A 237 9.88 -4.54 11.20
C ARG A 237 8.83 -5.64 11.34
N ARG A 238 8.01 -5.62 12.40
CA ARG A 238 7.03 -6.68 12.72
C ARG A 238 5.74 -6.67 11.89
N MET A 239 5.57 -5.74 10.95
CA MET A 239 4.46 -5.72 10.00
C MET A 239 4.90 -6.04 8.55
N ILE A 240 6.11 -6.59 8.38
CA ILE A 240 6.65 -7.09 7.10
C ILE A 240 7.07 -8.56 7.27
N LYS A 241 6.19 -9.37 7.86
CA LYS A 241 6.25 -10.83 7.78
C LYS A 241 4.85 -11.34 7.45
#